data_AF-A0A1I7RPJ4-F1
#
_entry.id   AF-A0A1I7RPJ4-F1
#
_cell.length_a   1.000
_cell.length_b   1.000
_cell.length_c   1.000
_cell.angle_alpha   90.00
_cell.angle_beta   90.00
_cell.angle_gamma   90.00
#
_symmetry.space_group_name_H-M   'P 1'
#
loop_
_entity.id
_entity.type
_entity.pdbx_description
1 polymer ?
#
loop_
_entity_poly.entity_id
_entity_poly.type
_entity_poly.pdbx_seq_one_letter_code
_entity_poly.pdbx_strand_id
1 'polypeptide(L)'
;MSQMGDPSFKLDGSPYEVEQIIGIGAYGQVRQAIDVLLKMEPWNRLSADDALSHPYLSLYHVPENEPACPEAVQLDVDAIESLSMQDCLSELGQEARLFQSQRELYPIESV
;
A
#
# COMPACT_ATOMS: atom_id res chain seq x y z
N MET A 1 -19.33 33.58 30.92
CA MET A 1 -18.43 32.52 31.41
C MET A 1 -18.45 31.42 30.34
N SER A 2 -17.47 31.44 29.42
CA SER A 2 -17.36 30.42 28.38
C SER A 2 -17.10 29.07 29.04
N GLN A 3 -17.96 28.09 28.78
CA GLN A 3 -17.63 26.69 29.02
C GLN A 3 -16.50 26.32 28.06
N MET A 4 -15.27 26.36 28.57
CA MET A 4 -14.12 25.71 27.94
C MET A 4 -14.43 24.22 27.99
N GLY A 5 -14.63 23.60 26.82
CA GLY A 5 -14.86 22.17 26.70
C GLY A 5 -13.75 21.40 27.41
N ASP A 6 -14.14 20.33 28.10
CA ASP A 6 -13.23 19.46 28.85
C ASP A 6 -12.07 19.00 27.93
N PRO A 7 -10.81 19.36 28.23
CA PRO A 7 -9.68 18.98 27.39
C PRO A 7 -9.32 17.49 27.50
N SER A 8 -9.99 16.73 28.38
CA SER A 8 -9.69 15.33 28.65
C SER A 8 -10.66 14.38 27.93
N PHE A 9 -10.66 14.37 26.59
CA PHE A 9 -11.21 13.23 25.86
C PHE A 9 -10.22 12.06 25.94
N LYS A 10 -10.35 11.24 27.00
CA LYS A 10 -9.64 9.96 27.09
C LYS A 10 -10.42 8.94 26.29
N LEU A 11 -9.83 8.46 25.19
CA LEU A 11 -10.27 7.22 24.55
C LEU A 11 -10.04 6.10 25.57
N ASP A 12 -11.12 5.58 26.13
CA ASP A 12 -11.12 4.54 27.14
C ASP A 12 -10.31 3.33 26.68
N GLY A 13 -9.21 3.04 27.41
CA GLY A 13 -8.35 1.88 27.12
C GLY A 13 -7.23 2.12 26.09
N SER A 14 -7.07 3.32 25.55
CA SER A 14 -5.93 3.67 24.68
C SER A 14 -4.77 4.24 25.51
N PRO A 15 -3.51 3.78 25.33
CA PRO A 15 -2.35 4.32 26.04
C PRO A 15 -1.84 5.67 25.46
N TYR A 16 -2.60 6.36 24.61
CA TYR A 16 -2.13 7.51 23.84
C TYR A 16 -2.80 8.84 24.22
N GLU A 17 -1.97 9.86 24.44
CA GLU A 17 -2.37 11.23 24.80
C GLU A 17 -2.78 12.07 23.58
N VAL A 18 -3.70 13.00 23.80
CA VAL A 18 -4.33 13.87 22.77
C VAL A 18 -3.33 14.78 22.04
N GLU A 19 -2.15 15.07 22.61
CA GLU A 19 -1.19 16.01 22.02
C GLU A 19 -0.42 15.47 20.81
N GLN A 20 -0.54 14.18 20.49
CA GLN A 20 0.21 13.57 19.39
C GLN A 20 -0.51 13.63 18.02
N ILE A 21 -1.43 14.56 17.84
CA ILE A 21 -2.29 14.69 16.66
C ILE A 21 -1.48 14.96 15.38
N ILE A 22 -1.75 14.19 14.32
CA ILE A 22 -1.32 14.48 12.95
C ILE A 22 -2.60 14.87 12.16
N GLY A 23 -3.05 16.12 12.32
CA GLY A 23 -4.31 16.60 11.73
C GLY A 23 -5.59 16.21 12.50
N ILE A 24 -6.72 16.90 12.21
CA ILE A 24 -7.95 16.86 13.00
C ILE A 24 -8.48 15.42 13.24
N GLY A 25 -8.30 14.88 14.45
CA GLY A 25 -9.05 13.74 14.98
C GLY A 25 -8.46 12.33 14.84
N ALA A 26 -7.23 12.15 14.33
CA ALA A 26 -6.58 10.84 14.28
C ALA A 26 -5.75 10.55 15.55
N TYR A 27 -6.00 9.42 16.22
CA TYR A 27 -5.38 9.06 17.51
C TYR A 27 -4.88 7.61 17.56
N GLY A 28 -3.93 7.33 18.44
CA GLY A 28 -3.50 5.96 18.77
C GLY A 28 -2.79 5.20 17.65
N GLN A 29 -3.16 3.93 17.43
CA GLN A 29 -2.46 3.04 16.49
C GLN A 29 -2.48 3.54 15.03
N VAL A 30 -3.55 4.23 14.59
CA VAL A 30 -3.60 4.79 13.23
C VAL A 30 -2.57 5.90 13.03
N ARG A 31 -2.38 6.74 14.05
CA ARG A 31 -1.36 7.80 14.05
C ARG A 31 0.04 7.18 13.98
N GLN A 32 0.31 6.12 14.75
CA GLN A 32 1.61 5.44 14.73
C GLN A 32 1.92 4.82 13.36
N ALA A 33 0.94 4.14 12.77
CA ALA A 33 1.07 3.56 11.43
C ALA A 33 1.41 4.65 10.40
N ILE A 34 0.70 5.79 10.44
CA ILE A 34 0.96 6.90 9.52
C ILE A 34 2.33 7.54 9.76
N ASP A 35 2.75 7.70 11.02
CA ASP A 35 4.02 8.35 11.36
C ASP A 35 5.23 7.57 10.83
N VAL A 36 5.18 6.23 10.83
CA VAL A 36 6.27 5.40 10.29
C VAL A 36 6.26 5.29 8.76
N LEU A 37 5.11 5.54 8.11
CA LEU A 37 4.99 5.54 6.66
C LEU A 37 5.38 6.89 6.03
N LEU A 38 5.02 8.01 6.68
CA LEU A 38 5.24 9.37 6.18
C LEU A 38 6.57 9.97 6.65
N LYS A 39 7.66 9.21 6.55
CA LYS A 39 9.02 9.73 6.79
C LYS A 39 9.58 10.38 5.53
N MET A 40 10.28 11.52 5.71
CA MET A 40 10.95 12.24 4.63
C MET A 40 11.95 11.33 3.91
N GLU A 41 12.87 10.76 4.68
CA GLU A 41 13.86 9.82 4.18
C GLU A 41 13.21 8.47 3.83
N PRO A 42 13.35 7.97 2.59
CA PRO A 42 12.69 6.73 2.15
C PRO A 42 13.11 5.50 2.96
N TRP A 43 14.39 5.37 3.33
CA TRP A 43 14.91 4.24 4.10
C TRP A 43 14.44 4.20 5.56
N ASN A 44 13.84 5.28 6.05
CA ASN A 44 13.21 5.31 7.37
C ASN A 44 11.73 4.91 7.30
N ARG A 45 11.17 4.71 6.10
CA ARG A 45 9.80 4.23 5.94
C ARG A 45 9.75 2.74 6.19
N LEU A 46 8.65 2.32 6.80
CA LEU A 46 8.37 0.91 7.01
C LEU A 46 8.17 0.18 5.67
N SER A 47 8.61 -1.08 5.58
CA SER A 47 8.31 -1.93 4.41
C SER A 47 6.83 -2.30 4.37
N ALA A 48 6.34 -2.77 3.22
CA ALA A 48 4.95 -3.23 3.10
C ALA A 48 4.66 -4.40 4.06
N ASP A 49 5.57 -5.35 4.16
CA ASP A 49 5.44 -6.54 5.03
C ASP A 49 5.40 -6.16 6.51
N ASP A 50 6.29 -5.24 6.93
CA ASP A 50 6.32 -4.72 8.30
C ASP A 50 5.06 -3.89 8.61
N ALA A 51 4.53 -3.17 7.62
CA ALA A 51 3.31 -2.37 7.78
C ALA A 51 2.07 -3.26 7.96
N LEU A 52 1.98 -4.38 7.23
CA LEU A 52 0.91 -5.36 7.41
C LEU A 52 0.93 -5.98 8.82
N SER A 53 2.13 -6.12 9.41
CA SER A 53 2.32 -6.60 10.78
C SER A 53 2.00 -5.56 11.87
N HIS A 54 1.66 -4.31 11.51
CA HIS A 54 1.40 -3.25 12.47
C HIS A 54 0.08 -3.50 13.25
N PRO A 55 0.01 -3.21 14.57
CA PRO A 55 -1.19 -3.46 15.40
C PRO A 55 -2.49 -2.88 14.85
N TYR A 56 -2.40 -1.77 14.13
CA TYR A 56 -3.55 -1.14 13.48
C TYR A 56 -4.26 -2.06 12.46
N LEU A 57 -3.51 -2.93 11.76
CA LEU A 57 -4.04 -3.84 10.74
C LEU A 57 -4.26 -5.26 11.28
N SER A 58 -4.07 -5.51 12.58
CA SER A 58 -4.14 -6.86 13.16
C SER A 58 -5.49 -7.56 12.98
N LEU A 59 -6.57 -6.80 12.76
CA LEU A 59 -7.88 -7.34 12.48
C LEU A 59 -7.96 -8.04 11.12
N TYR A 60 -7.14 -7.60 10.16
CA TYR A 60 -7.16 -8.06 8.77
C TYR A 60 -5.89 -8.79 8.35
N HIS A 61 -4.81 -8.66 9.11
CA HIS A 61 -3.54 -9.28 8.80
C HIS A 61 -3.65 -10.81 8.87
N VAL A 62 -3.46 -11.46 7.72
CA VAL A 62 -3.54 -12.90 7.55
C VAL A 62 -2.36 -13.33 6.66
N PRO A 63 -1.21 -13.71 7.26
CA PRO A 63 0.03 -13.98 6.52
C PRO A 63 -0.11 -14.99 5.39
N GLU A 64 -0.96 -16.01 5.56
CA GLU A 64 -1.23 -17.02 4.53
C GLU A 64 -1.97 -16.49 3.29
N ASN A 65 -2.66 -15.35 3.41
CA ASN A 65 -3.39 -14.69 2.32
C ASN A 65 -2.66 -13.45 1.77
N GLU A 66 -1.41 -13.23 2.18
CA GLU A 66 -0.58 -12.09 1.78
C GLU A 66 0.69 -12.58 1.04
N PRO A 67 0.57 -13.27 -0.11
CA PRO A 67 1.72 -13.83 -0.81
C PRO A 67 2.58 -12.75 -1.49
N ALA A 68 3.90 -12.88 -1.35
CA ALA A 68 4.85 -12.14 -2.19
C ALA A 68 4.84 -12.69 -3.63
N CYS A 69 5.07 -11.82 -4.61
CA CYS A 69 5.29 -12.25 -5.99
C CYS A 69 6.59 -13.08 -6.04
N PRO A 70 6.55 -14.36 -6.49
CA PRO A 70 7.73 -15.22 -6.48
C PRO A 70 8.81 -14.79 -7.48
N GLU A 71 8.40 -14.10 -8.55
CA GLU A 71 9.28 -13.62 -9.60
C GLU A 71 9.44 -12.11 -9.51
N ALA A 72 10.69 -11.65 -9.60
CA ALA A 72 10.97 -10.23 -9.72
C ALA A 72 10.65 -9.76 -11.14
N VAL A 73 9.78 -8.77 -11.26
CA VAL A 73 9.51 -8.13 -12.55
C VAL A 73 10.75 -7.32 -12.95
N GLN A 74 11.41 -7.73 -14.03
CA GLN A 74 12.54 -6.99 -14.59
C GLN A 74 12.04 -6.01 -15.63
N LEU A 75 12.18 -4.72 -15.33
CA LEU A 75 11.84 -3.62 -16.23
C LEU A 75 13.13 -2.87 -16.58
N ASP A 76 13.47 -2.87 -17.87
CA ASP A 76 14.53 -2.01 -18.41
C ASP A 76 13.90 -0.70 -18.86
N VAL A 77 13.87 0.27 -17.94
CA VAL A 77 13.23 1.57 -18.18
C VAL A 77 13.96 2.35 -19.28
N ASP A 78 15.29 2.28 -19.32
CA ASP A 78 16.10 2.99 -20.30
C ASP A 78 15.84 2.46 -21.72
N ALA A 79 15.76 1.14 -21.87
CA ALA A 79 15.40 0.53 -23.15
C ALA A 79 14.01 0.96 -23.61
N ILE A 80 13.02 0.98 -22.72
CA ILE A 80 11.64 1.39 -23.02
C ILE A 80 11.59 2.86 -23.46
N GLU A 81 12.27 3.76 -22.75
CA GLU A 81 12.29 5.19 -23.08
C GLU A 81 12.96 5.49 -24.43
N SER A 82 13.85 4.60 -24.89
CA SER A 82 14.53 4.74 -26.17
C SER A 82 13.73 4.23 -27.38
N LEU A 83 12.58 3.57 -27.17
CA LEU A 83 11.79 2.98 -28.25
C LEU A 83 11.14 4.03 -29.15
N SER A 84 11.11 3.73 -30.45
CA SER A 84 10.31 4.51 -31.39
C SER A 84 8.81 4.28 -31.18
N MET A 85 7.99 5.21 -31.65
CA MET A 85 6.53 5.03 -31.61
C MET A 85 6.08 3.77 -32.37
N GLN A 86 6.72 3.46 -33.50
CA GLN A 86 6.37 2.26 -34.27
C GLN A 86 6.72 0.97 -33.52
N ASP A 87 7.90 0.94 -32.89
CA ASP A 87 8.36 -0.24 -32.14
C ASP A 87 7.51 -0.43 -30.88
N CYS A 88 7.21 0.64 -30.15
CA CYS A 88 6.31 0.60 -29.00
C CYS A 88 4.93 0.01 -29.37
N LEU A 89 4.33 0.45 -30.48
CA LEU A 89 3.06 -0.10 -30.96
C LEU A 89 3.18 -1.59 -31.34
N SER A 90 4.30 -1.99 -31.93
CA SER A 90 4.58 -3.39 -32.25
C SER A 90 4.64 -4.25 -30.99
N GLU A 91 5.42 -3.83 -29.99
CA GLU A 91 5.60 -4.55 -28.73
C GLU A 91 4.28 -4.66 -27.94
N LEU A 92 3.52 -3.56 -27.83
CA LEU A 92 2.18 -3.60 -27.23
C LEU A 92 1.24 -4.57 -27.97
N GLY A 93 1.34 -4.62 -29.30
CA GLY A 93 0.60 -5.58 -30.11
C GLY A 93 1.02 -7.03 -29.86
N GLN A 94 2.30 -7.29 -29.58
CA GLN A 94 2.81 -8.61 -29.20
C GLN A 94 2.27 -9.04 -27.83
N GLU A 95 2.35 -8.16 -26.83
CA GLU A 95 1.79 -8.40 -25.48
C GLU A 95 0.29 -8.72 -25.52
N ALA A 96 -0.49 -7.97 -26.31
CA ALA A 96 -1.92 -8.25 -26.48
C ALA A 96 -2.18 -9.67 -27.04
N ARG A 97 -1.32 -10.15 -27.95
CA ARG A 97 -1.42 -11.52 -28.49
C ARG A 97 -1.01 -12.58 -27.47
N LEU A 98 0.04 -12.33 -26.69
CA LEU A 98 0.47 -13.22 -25.59
C LEU A 98 -0.64 -13.36 -24.54
N PHE A 99 -1.24 -12.24 -24.14
CA PHE A 99 -2.37 -12.26 -23.22
C PHE A 99 -3.56 -13.03 -23.77
N GLN A 100 -3.90 -12.84 -25.04
CA GLN A 100 -5.00 -13.56 -25.69
C GLN A 100 -4.76 -15.08 -25.70
N SER A 101 -3.54 -15.54 -26.00
CA SER A 101 -3.22 -16.97 -26.02
C SER A 101 -3.24 -17.59 -24.63
N GLN A 102 -2.78 -16.88 -23.59
CA GLN A 102 -2.84 -17.35 -22.21
C GLN A 102 -4.28 -17.44 -21.68
N ARG A 103 -5.14 -16.50 -22.05
CA ARG A 103 -6.57 -16.54 -21.70
C ARG A 103 -7.30 -17.74 -22.28
N GLU A 104 -6.95 -18.15 -23.49
CA GLU A 104 -7.54 -19.34 -24.12
C GLU A 104 -7.13 -20.63 -23.41
N LEU A 105 -5.97 -20.63 -22.73
CA LEU A 105 -5.45 -21.77 -21.97
C LEU A 105 -6.12 -21.95 -20.60
N TYR A 106 -6.66 -20.87 -20.02
CA TYR A 106 -7.40 -20.88 -18.76
C TYR A 106 -8.75 -20.19 -18.94
N PRO A 107 -9.75 -20.90 -19.51
CA PRO A 107 -11.10 -20.35 -19.62
C PRO A 107 -11.58 -19.98 -18.23
N ILE A 108 -12.03 -18.74 -18.06
CA ILE A 108 -12.67 -18.32 -16.81
C ILE A 108 -13.90 -19.21 -16.64
N GLU A 109 -13.88 -20.11 -15.65
CA GLU A 109 -15.09 -20.86 -15.31
C GLU A 109 -16.17 -19.84 -14.99
N SER A 110 -17.28 -19.90 -15.72
CA SER A 110 -18.44 -19.05 -15.47
C SER A 110 -18.92 -19.33 -14.05
N VAL A 111 -18.79 -18.34 -13.18
CA VAL A 111 -19.41 -18.30 -11.85
C VAL A 111 -20.93 -18.36 -11.99
#